data_AF-A0A7V1V4E1-F1
#
_entry.id   AF-A0A7V1V4E1-F1
#
_cell.length_a   1.000
_cell.length_b   1.000
_cell.length_c   1.000
_cell.angle_alpha   90.00
_cell.angle_beta   90.00
_cell.angle_gamma   90.00
#
_symmetry.space_group_name_H-M   'P 1'
#
loop_
_entity.id
_entity.type
_entity.pdbx_description
1 polymer ?
#
loop_
_entity_poly.entity_id
_entity_poly.type
_entity_poly.pdbx_seq_one_letter_code
_entity_poly.pdbx_strand_id
1 'polypeptide(L)'
;MRRLQILVLSIALGGCGGDGDDGREVANETQTLGEGVQLSYTLPAATYRAEITSSNNGVVVSWVGGSGAGCAASVETKTYTSTCTLSLQGQVVIQNPTTFGLGGSEVVTVRLVRQ
;
A
#
# COMPACT_ATOMS: atom_id res chain seq x y z
N MET A 1 2.01 -32.58 45.76
CA MET A 1 0.88 -31.79 46.30
C MET A 1 0.15 -31.15 45.14
N ARG A 2 -1.16 -31.41 45.02
CA ARG A 2 -2.10 -30.82 44.06
C ARG A 2 -2.24 -29.32 44.32
N ARG A 3 -2.38 -28.51 43.26
CA ARG A 3 -3.51 -27.59 43.11
C ARG A 3 -3.71 -27.21 41.63
N LEU A 4 -4.78 -27.81 41.12
CA LEU A 4 -5.52 -27.49 39.91
C LEU A 4 -6.16 -26.11 40.08
N GLN A 5 -5.95 -25.18 39.14
CA GLN A 5 -6.87 -24.06 38.94
C GLN A 5 -7.24 -23.97 37.46
N ILE A 6 -8.53 -24.17 37.25
CA ILE A 6 -9.32 -24.16 36.02
C ILE A 6 -10.09 -22.82 35.98
N LEU A 7 -10.56 -22.46 34.78
CA LEU A 7 -11.53 -21.39 34.42
C LEU A 7 -10.86 -20.00 34.27
N VAL A 8 -11.11 -19.22 33.21
CA VAL A 8 -12.40 -18.92 32.58
C VAL A 8 -12.28 -18.74 31.05
N LEU A 9 -13.28 -19.31 30.38
CA LEU A 9 -13.64 -19.18 28.98
C LEU A 9 -14.24 -17.79 28.70
N SER A 10 -13.65 -17.01 27.79
CA SER A 10 -14.27 -15.79 27.26
C SER A 10 -14.83 -16.05 25.87
N ILE A 11 -16.14 -15.89 25.77
CA ILE A 11 -16.98 -16.15 24.60
C ILE A 11 -16.80 -15.03 23.58
N ALA A 12 -16.78 -15.43 22.31
CA ALA A 12 -16.77 -14.59 21.11
C ALA A 12 -17.89 -13.54 21.13
N LEU A 13 -17.60 -12.33 20.61
CA LEU A 13 -18.56 -11.43 19.98
C LEU A 13 -17.81 -10.31 19.24
N GLY A 14 -18.23 -10.07 18.01
CA GLY A 14 -17.76 -8.99 17.14
C GLY A 14 -17.22 -9.58 15.84
N GLY A 15 -17.90 -9.52 14.70
CA GLY A 15 -19.11 -8.83 14.32
C GLY A 15 -19.18 -8.95 12.80
N CYS A 16 -20.38 -9.18 12.28
CA CYS A 16 -20.70 -9.16 10.87
C CYS A 16 -20.28 -7.81 10.25
N GLY A 17 -19.68 -7.81 9.06
CA GLY A 17 -19.24 -6.58 8.42
C GLY A 17 -19.02 -6.74 6.91
N GLY A 18 -20.12 -6.79 6.17
CA GLY A 18 -20.22 -6.26 4.81
C GLY A 18 -19.32 -6.87 3.74
N ASP A 19 -19.81 -7.91 3.09
CA ASP A 19 -19.47 -8.25 1.72
C ASP A 19 -20.07 -7.14 0.82
N GLY A 20 -19.39 -6.00 0.77
CA GLY A 20 -19.64 -4.94 -0.20
C GLY A 20 -18.59 -5.07 -1.27
N ASP A 21 -19.01 -5.38 -2.49
CA ASP A 21 -18.17 -5.48 -3.70
C ASP A 21 -17.70 -4.08 -4.18
N ASP A 22 -17.32 -3.21 -3.24
CA ASP A 22 -16.43 -2.08 -3.48
C ASP A 22 -15.03 -2.67 -3.38
N GLY A 23 -14.35 -2.80 -4.53
CA GLY A 23 -13.05 -3.44 -4.69
C GLY A 23 -12.20 -3.63 -3.42
N ARG A 24 -11.69 -4.84 -3.20
CA ARG A 24 -10.97 -5.19 -1.96
C ARG A 24 -9.82 -4.22 -1.68
N GLU A 25 -9.92 -3.46 -0.59
CA GLU A 25 -8.85 -2.59 -0.11
C GLU A 25 -7.63 -3.43 0.25
N VAL A 26 -6.49 -3.11 -0.38
CA VAL A 26 -5.20 -3.80 -0.18
C VAL A 26 -4.33 -3.01 0.79
N ALA A 27 -4.36 -1.69 0.69
CA ALA A 27 -3.66 -0.78 1.60
C ALA A 27 -4.44 0.52 1.74
N ASN A 28 -4.46 1.07 2.95
CA ASN A 28 -4.98 2.40 3.26
C ASN A 28 -4.25 2.90 4.51
N GLU A 29 -3.09 3.50 4.31
CA GLU A 29 -2.19 3.86 5.39
C GLU A 29 -1.42 5.14 5.11
N THR A 30 -0.86 5.72 6.17
CA THR A 30 0.04 6.86 6.09
C THR A 30 1.36 6.50 6.76
N GLN A 31 2.46 6.73 6.06
CA GLN A 31 3.80 6.40 6.53
C GLN A 31 4.79 7.51 6.23
N THR A 32 5.76 7.69 7.11
CA THR A 32 6.91 8.57 6.86
C THR A 32 8.02 7.77 6.19
N LEU A 33 8.44 8.19 5.00
CA LEU A 33 9.57 7.64 4.26
C LEU A 33 10.77 8.58 4.38
N GLY A 34 11.86 8.10 4.99
CA GLY A 34 13.14 8.81 4.97
C GLY A 34 13.73 8.90 3.56
N GLU A 35 14.76 9.73 3.36
CA GLU A 35 15.43 9.85 2.06
C GLU A 35 15.92 8.48 1.57
N GLY A 36 15.62 8.14 0.31
CA GLY A 36 16.01 6.87 -0.31
C GLY A 36 15.21 5.65 0.16
N VAL A 37 14.32 5.80 1.16
CA VAL A 37 13.48 4.70 1.64
C VAL A 37 12.35 4.44 0.65
N GLN A 38 12.03 3.16 0.47
CA GLN A 38 10.92 2.70 -0.35
C GLN A 38 9.91 1.89 0.45
N LEU A 39 8.67 1.96 0.00
CA LEU A 39 7.55 1.12 0.38
C LEU A 39 7.12 0.31 -0.86
N SER A 40 6.78 -0.96 -0.67
CA SER A 40 6.38 -1.82 -1.77
C SER A 40 5.25 -2.75 -1.37
N TYR A 41 4.27 -2.90 -2.25
CA TYR A 41 3.16 -3.83 -2.07
C TYR A 41 3.22 -4.90 -3.15
N THR A 42 3.34 -6.17 -2.75
CA THR A 42 3.26 -7.32 -3.65
C THR A 42 1.81 -7.64 -3.94
N LEU A 43 1.46 -7.74 -5.22
CA LEU A 43 0.10 -7.80 -5.70
C LEU A 43 -0.09 -9.01 -6.62
N PRO A 44 -1.06 -9.91 -6.35
CA PRO A 44 -1.47 -10.92 -7.31
C PRO A 44 -1.99 -10.31 -8.61
N ALA A 45 -2.03 -11.11 -9.68
CA ALA A 45 -2.60 -10.70 -10.96
C ALA A 45 -4.07 -10.21 -10.78
N ALA A 46 -4.29 -8.93 -11.05
CA ALA A 46 -5.58 -8.24 -11.04
C ALA A 46 -5.42 -6.80 -11.54
N THR A 47 -6.53 -6.08 -11.62
CA THR A 47 -6.53 -4.63 -11.81
C THR A 47 -6.50 -3.94 -10.45
N TYR A 48 -5.68 -2.91 -10.30
CA TYR A 48 -5.58 -2.12 -9.09
C TYR A 48 -5.69 -0.64 -9.40
N ARG A 49 -6.38 0.09 -8.53
CA ARG A 49 -6.35 1.55 -8.48
C ARG A 49 -5.48 1.99 -7.31
N ALA A 50 -4.46 2.79 -7.59
CA ALA A 50 -3.58 3.40 -6.59
C ALA A 50 -3.84 4.89 -6.51
N GLU A 51 -3.99 5.39 -5.30
CA GLU A 51 -4.05 6.80 -4.94
C GLU A 51 -2.94 7.07 -3.93
N ILE A 52 -1.98 7.90 -4.30
CA ILE A 52 -0.82 8.19 -3.45
C ILE A 52 -0.66 9.70 -3.35
N THR A 53 -0.46 10.20 -2.15
CA THR A 53 -0.10 11.61 -1.91
C THR A 53 1.17 11.69 -1.07
N SER A 54 2.01 12.68 -1.32
CA SER A 54 3.18 12.97 -0.50
C SER A 54 3.22 14.42 -0.04
N SER A 55 3.91 14.68 1.07
CA SER A 55 3.89 15.98 1.75
C SER A 55 4.64 17.11 1.05
N ASN A 56 5.86 16.88 0.56
CA ASN A 56 6.82 17.96 0.35
C ASN A 56 7.43 17.94 -1.05
N ASN A 57 8.36 17.03 -1.35
CA ASN A 57 9.10 17.02 -2.60
C ASN A 57 8.43 16.15 -3.68
N GLY A 58 7.77 15.07 -3.26
CA GLY A 58 7.24 14.07 -4.19
C GLY A 58 7.77 12.70 -3.85
N VAL A 59 7.15 11.68 -4.43
CA VAL A 59 7.65 10.31 -4.41
C VAL A 59 7.69 9.77 -5.82
N VAL A 60 8.61 8.85 -6.05
CA VAL A 60 8.67 8.05 -7.28
C VAL A 60 7.75 6.85 -7.11
N VAL A 61 6.75 6.74 -7.98
CA VAL A 61 5.82 5.62 -8.05
C VAL A 61 6.14 4.78 -9.29
N SER A 62 6.32 3.48 -9.11
CA SER A 62 6.57 2.53 -10.20
C SER A 62 5.75 1.26 -10.08
N TRP A 63 5.27 0.76 -11.21
CA TRP A 63 4.62 -0.55 -11.31
C TRP A 63 5.58 -1.56 -11.94
N VAL A 64 5.80 -2.67 -11.25
CA VAL A 64 6.63 -3.79 -11.75
C VAL A 64 5.72 -4.98 -12.02
N GLY A 65 5.88 -5.61 -13.18
CA GLY A 65 5.05 -6.74 -13.61
C GLY A 65 3.69 -6.34 -14.22
N GLY A 66 3.40 -5.05 -14.33
CA GLY A 66 2.23 -4.52 -15.04
C GLY A 66 2.49 -4.35 -16.53
N SER A 67 1.44 -4.51 -17.33
CA SER A 67 1.49 -4.24 -18.77
C SER A 67 0.23 -3.47 -19.19
N GLY A 68 0.39 -2.46 -20.04
CA GLY A 68 -0.71 -1.64 -20.54
C GLY A 68 -0.78 -0.22 -19.97
N ALA A 69 -1.86 0.48 -20.29
CA ALA A 69 -2.08 1.87 -19.88
C ALA A 69 -2.18 1.98 -18.35
N GLY A 70 -1.54 3.00 -17.78
CA GLY A 70 -1.58 3.28 -16.34
C GLY A 70 -0.56 2.51 -15.47
N CYS A 71 0.10 1.49 -16.02
CA CYS A 71 1.24 0.80 -15.39
C CYS A 71 2.56 1.52 -15.70
N ALA A 72 2.67 2.81 -15.34
CA ALA A 72 3.87 3.60 -15.63
C ALA A 72 5.11 2.99 -14.95
N ALA A 73 6.21 2.91 -15.70
CA ALA A 73 7.46 2.30 -15.23
C ALA A 73 8.10 3.10 -14.08
N SER A 74 7.98 4.43 -14.08
CA SER A 74 8.42 5.30 -13.00
C SER A 74 7.87 6.72 -13.20
N VAL A 75 7.22 7.29 -12.20
CA VAL A 75 6.71 8.67 -12.22
C VAL A 75 6.99 9.33 -10.88
N GLU A 76 7.67 10.48 -10.90
CA GLU A 76 7.83 11.33 -9.73
C GLU A 76 6.65 12.30 -9.62
N THR A 77 5.96 12.28 -8.49
CA THR A 77 4.79 13.15 -8.26
C THR A 77 4.47 13.33 -6.77
N LYS A 78 3.76 14.42 -6.44
CA LYS A 78 3.15 14.61 -5.12
C LYS A 78 1.75 14.03 -5.01
N THR A 79 1.10 13.80 -6.14
CA THR A 79 -0.24 13.22 -6.22
C THR A 79 -0.27 12.27 -7.39
N TYR A 80 -0.52 11.00 -7.11
CA TYR A 80 -0.62 9.94 -8.08
C TYR A 80 -2.01 9.33 -8.02
N THR A 81 -2.64 9.20 -9.17
CA THR A 81 -3.85 8.39 -9.31
C THR A 81 -3.73 7.64 -10.63
N SER A 82 -3.69 6.31 -10.55
CA SER A 82 -3.63 5.48 -11.74
C SER A 82 -4.30 4.13 -11.49
N THR A 83 -4.80 3.55 -12.57
CA THR A 83 -5.26 2.18 -12.60
C THR A 83 -4.26 1.37 -13.41
N CYS A 84 -3.75 0.27 -12.84
CA CYS A 84 -2.82 -0.63 -13.52
C CYS A 84 -3.37 -2.07 -13.48
N THR A 85 -3.26 -2.76 -14.61
CA THR A 85 -3.59 -4.19 -14.72
C THR A 85 -2.32 -5.03 -14.68
N LEU A 86 -2.25 -5.94 -13.72
CA LEU A 86 -1.19 -6.92 -13.58
C LEU A 86 -1.65 -8.26 -14.19
N SER A 87 -1.00 -8.71 -15.26
CA SER A 87 -1.30 -9.99 -15.92
C SER A 87 -0.69 -11.19 -15.18
N LEU A 88 0.33 -10.93 -14.35
CA LEU A 88 0.99 -11.88 -13.45
C LEU A 88 1.13 -11.22 -12.08
N GLN A 89 1.71 -11.93 -11.11
CA GLN A 89 2.10 -11.29 -9.85
C GLN A 89 3.09 -10.15 -10.12
N GLY A 90 2.87 -9.00 -9.48
CA GLY A 90 3.70 -7.82 -9.61
C GLY A 90 3.76 -7.03 -8.30
N GLN A 91 4.18 -5.77 -8.39
CA GLN A 91 4.27 -4.88 -7.25
C GLN A 91 4.07 -3.42 -7.67
N VAL A 92 3.59 -2.61 -6.73
CA VAL A 92 3.74 -1.15 -6.78
C VAL A 92 4.81 -0.74 -5.78
N VAL A 93 5.73 0.13 -6.20
CA VAL A 93 6.82 0.66 -5.38
C VAL A 93 6.68 2.16 -5.29
N ILE A 94 6.85 2.68 -4.09
CA ILE A 94 6.74 4.10 -3.75
C ILE A 94 8.01 4.47 -3.02
N GLN A 95 8.79 5.37 -3.57
CA GLN A 95 10.11 5.71 -3.07
C GLN A 95 10.24 7.21 -2.84
N ASN A 96 10.78 7.60 -1.69
CA ASN A 96 11.30 8.96 -1.51
C ASN A 96 12.66 9.05 -2.21
N PRO A 97 12.80 9.80 -3.31
CA PRO A 97 14.04 9.85 -4.08
C PRO A 97 15.20 10.40 -3.25
N THR A 98 16.43 10.02 -3.58
CA THR A 98 17.62 10.60 -2.95
C THR A 98 17.95 11.94 -3.61
N THR A 99 18.19 12.97 -2.81
CA THR A 99 18.63 14.28 -3.30
C THR A 99 19.93 14.68 -2.61
N PHE A 100 20.92 13.78 -2.65
CA PHE A 100 22.26 14.00 -2.10
C PHE A 100 22.27 14.57 -0.67
N GLY A 101 21.38 14.09 0.21
CA GLY A 101 21.28 14.54 1.60
C GLY A 101 20.60 15.89 1.82
N LEU A 102 20.04 16.50 0.76
CA LEU A 102 19.15 17.66 0.85
C LEU A 102 17.68 17.25 0.97
N GLY A 103 17.39 15.95 0.92
CA GLY A 103 16.04 15.39 0.91
C GLY A 103 15.51 15.22 2.32
N GLY A 104 14.31 15.74 2.54
CA GLY A 104 13.58 15.56 3.79
C GLY A 104 12.91 14.18 3.86
N SER A 105 12.36 13.87 5.04
CA SER A 105 11.37 12.79 5.12
C SER A 105 10.07 13.22 4.44
N GLU A 106 9.43 12.28 3.75
CA GLU A 106 8.12 12.47 3.12
C GLU A 106 7.05 11.74 3.92
N VAL A 107 5.97 12.44 4.28
CA VAL A 107 4.75 11.79 4.76
C VAL A 107 3.95 11.37 3.53
N VAL A 108 3.74 10.07 3.39
CA VAL A 108 3.09 9.46 2.23
C VAL A 108 1.80 8.80 2.69
N THR A 109 0.68 9.12 2.05
CA THR A 109 -0.58 8.42 2.22
C THR A 109 -0.82 7.55 0.98
N VAL A 110 -1.14 6.28 1.21
CA VAL A 110 -1.36 5.28 0.17
C VAL A 110 -2.74 4.69 0.35
N ARG A 111 -3.53 4.72 -0.72
CA ARG A 111 -4.75 3.92 -0.86
C ARG A 111 -4.65 3.05 -2.11
N LEU A 112 -4.71 1.75 -1.93
CA LEU A 112 -4.59 0.75 -2.98
C LEU A 112 -5.80 -0.18 -2.94
N VAL A 113 -6.53 -0.23 -4.05
CA VAL A 113 -7.80 -0.94 -4.15
C VAL A 113 -7.73 -1.93 -5.30
N ARG A 114 -7.99 -3.21 -5.04
CA ARG A 114 -8.18 -4.20 -6.09
C ARG A 114 -9.54 -3.99 -6.74
N GLN A 115 -9.58 -3.80 -8.05
CA GLN A 115 -10.82 -3.70 -8.83
C GLN A 115 -11.34 -5.08 -9.22
#